data_AF-A0A7J9XYM9-F1
#
_entry.id   AF-A0A7J9XYM9-F1
#
_cell.length_a   1.000
_cell.length_b   1.000
_cell.length_c   1.000
_cell.angle_alpha   90.00
_cell.angle_beta   90.00
_cell.angle_gamma   90.00
#
_symmetry.space_group_name_H-M   'P 1'
#
loop_
_entity.id
_entity.type
_entity.pdbx_description
1 polymer ?
#
loop_
_entity_poly.entity_id
_entity_poly.type
_entity_poly.pdbx_seq_one_letter_code
_entity_poly.pdbx_strand_id
1 'polypeptide(L)'
;VPMRKAPGVGLAAPQIGVPLRLFVYDMHDGTEGCVANPELTVLDDTPLTAEEGCLSLPGHHYPLARAAAVEEDDPAYFARCLQHETDHLDGTIYVDLLPRRLRAKALRTGPLLDRA
;
A
#
# COMPACT_ATOMS: atom_id res chain seq x y z
N VAL A 1 -4.11 11.91 9.77
CA VAL A 1 -3.03 11.76 10.78
C VAL A 1 -1.73 11.65 10.00
N PRO A 2 -0.68 12.45 10.27
CA PRO A 2 0.58 12.34 9.52
C PRO A 2 1.21 10.95 9.70
N MET A 3 1.91 10.45 8.69
CA MET A 3 2.52 9.11 8.66
C MET A 3 3.23 8.76 9.98
N ARG A 4 4.08 9.65 10.52
CA ARG A 4 4.80 9.42 11.81
C ARG A 4 3.92 9.32 13.07
N LYS A 5 2.62 9.65 12.98
CA LYS A 5 1.64 9.48 14.08
C LYS A 5 0.77 8.22 13.92
N ALA A 6 0.95 7.47 12.83
CA ALA A 6 0.33 6.16 12.61
C ALA A 6 1.45 5.12 12.38
N PRO A 7 1.25 3.82 12.67
CA PRO A 7 2.28 2.80 12.47
C PRO A 7 2.48 2.44 10.97
N GLY A 8 2.19 3.35 10.04
CA GLY A 8 2.29 3.12 8.60
C GLY A 8 3.70 3.39 8.08
N VAL A 9 4.19 2.52 7.20
CA VAL A 9 5.50 2.65 6.53
C VAL A 9 5.43 3.43 5.22
N GLY A 10 4.22 3.81 4.76
CA GLY A 10 3.98 4.59 3.56
C GLY A 10 2.73 5.45 3.66
N LEU A 11 2.70 6.52 2.86
CA LEU A 11 1.56 7.41 2.71
C LEU A 11 1.56 8.07 1.33
N ALA A 12 0.53 7.76 0.55
CA ALA A 12 0.27 8.38 -0.74
C ALA A 12 -0.49 9.70 -0.60
N ALA A 13 -0.13 10.70 -1.43
CA ALA A 13 -0.79 12.01 -1.46
C ALA A 13 -2.32 11.92 -1.61
N PRO A 14 -2.89 10.99 -2.40
CA PRO A 14 -4.35 10.88 -2.50
C PRO A 14 -5.04 10.50 -1.18
N GLN A 15 -4.37 9.82 -0.25
CA GLN A 15 -4.91 9.47 1.07
C GLN A 15 -5.12 10.69 1.99
N ILE A 16 -4.60 11.86 1.61
CA ILE A 16 -4.82 13.14 2.30
C ILE A 16 -5.55 14.15 1.41
N GLY A 17 -6.23 13.68 0.35
CA GLY A 17 -7.03 14.51 -0.55
C GLY A 17 -6.20 15.32 -1.55
N VAL A 18 -4.93 14.98 -1.77
CA VAL A 18 -4.06 15.65 -2.74
C VAL A 18 -3.93 14.78 -3.99
N PRO A 19 -4.48 15.18 -5.14
CA PRO A 19 -4.54 14.35 -6.35
C PRO A 19 -3.22 14.38 -7.15
N LEU A 20 -2.11 14.10 -6.47
CA LEU A 20 -0.77 13.98 -7.08
C LEU A 20 -0.33 12.51 -7.07
N ARG A 21 0.36 12.10 -8.13
CA ARG A 21 1.05 10.81 -8.18
C ARG A 21 2.35 10.89 -7.38
N LEU A 22 2.25 10.91 -6.06
CA LEU A 22 3.36 11.05 -5.13
C LEU A 22 3.07 10.25 -3.86
N PHE A 23 4.06 9.52 -3.36
CA PHE A 23 4.01 8.95 -2.01
C PHE A 23 5.35 9.11 -1.29
N VAL A 24 5.29 8.98 0.03
CA VAL A 24 6.46 8.92 0.92
C VAL A 24 6.50 7.57 1.62
N TYR A 25 7.70 7.14 2.01
CA TYR A 25 7.91 5.92 2.80
C TYR A 25 8.97 6.13 3.87
N ASP A 26 8.84 5.39 4.98
CA ASP A 26 9.74 5.37 6.14
C ASP A 26 9.74 3.95 6.70
N MET A 27 10.74 3.17 6.28
CA MET A 27 10.86 1.74 6.56
C MET A 27 11.53 1.50 7.91
N HIS A 28 11.22 0.36 8.53
CA HIS A 28 11.73 0.01 9.86
C HIS A 28 13.26 -0.12 9.95
N ASP A 29 13.94 -0.35 8.82
CA ASP A 29 15.41 -0.41 8.74
C ASP A 29 16.07 0.97 8.59
N GLY A 30 15.27 2.05 8.59
CA GLY A 30 15.72 3.43 8.42
C GLY A 30 15.73 3.92 6.98
N THR A 31 15.32 3.08 6.01
CA THR A 31 15.20 3.49 4.61
C THR A 31 13.97 4.40 4.45
N GLU A 32 14.19 5.68 4.15
CA GLU A 32 13.12 6.66 3.93
C GLU A 32 13.30 7.39 2.60
N GLY A 33 12.19 7.86 2.01
CA GLY A 33 12.23 8.55 0.73
C GLY A 33 10.87 9.00 0.21
N CYS A 34 10.88 9.50 -1.01
CA CYS A 34 9.67 9.86 -1.75
C CYS A 34 9.77 9.40 -3.20
N VAL A 35 8.63 9.02 -3.77
CA VAL A 35 8.53 8.56 -5.15
C VAL A 35 7.46 9.37 -5.85
N ALA A 36 7.83 10.01 -6.97
CA ALA A 36 6.94 10.83 -7.78
C ALA A 36 6.76 10.19 -9.16
N ASN A 37 5.51 10.16 -9.63
CA ASN A 37 5.10 9.59 -10.90
C ASN A 37 5.65 8.17 -11.16
N PRO A 38 5.53 7.22 -10.21
CA PRO A 38 6.05 5.87 -10.41
C PRO A 38 5.33 5.15 -11.55
N GLU A 39 6.09 4.33 -12.25
CA GLU A 39 5.66 3.26 -13.16
C GLU A 39 6.43 2.00 -12.77
N LEU A 40 5.79 1.07 -12.04
CA LEU A 40 6.48 -0.11 -11.51
C LEU A 40 6.65 -1.21 -12.58
N THR A 41 7.87 -1.70 -12.72
CA THR A 41 8.28 -2.85 -13.51
C THR A 41 8.41 -4.06 -12.60
N VAL A 42 7.68 -5.12 -12.88
CA VAL A 42 7.79 -6.39 -12.13
C VAL A 42 9.04 -7.15 -12.58
N LEU A 43 9.93 -7.46 -11.64
CA LEU A 43 11.14 -8.26 -11.90
C LEU A 43 10.92 -9.74 -11.59
N ASP A 44 10.14 -10.04 -10.55
CA ASP A 44 9.76 -11.39 -10.15
C ASP A 44 8.27 -11.41 -9.74
N ASP A 45 7.46 -12.12 -10.53
CA ASP A 45 6.01 -12.23 -10.35
C ASP A 45 5.59 -13.35 -9.38
N THR A 46 6.56 -14.02 -8.73
CA THR A 46 6.30 -15.02 -7.70
C THR A 46 5.40 -14.42 -6.60
N PRO A 47 4.20 -14.99 -6.35
CA PRO A 47 3.25 -14.39 -5.43
C PRO A 47 3.67 -14.62 -3.98
N LEU A 48 4.06 -13.55 -3.28
CA LEU A 48 4.36 -13.57 -1.85
C LEU A 48 3.15 -13.06 -1.07
N THR A 49 2.61 -13.89 -0.17
CA THR A 49 1.46 -13.53 0.67
C THR A 49 1.93 -13.06 2.05
N ALA A 50 1.46 -11.89 2.47
CA ALA A 50 1.67 -11.36 3.81
C ALA A 50 0.45 -10.54 4.25
N GLU A 51 0.32 -10.31 5.55
CA GLU A 51 -0.69 -9.41 6.10
C GLU A 51 -0.43 -7.97 5.64
N GLU A 52 -1.45 -7.34 5.09
CA GLU A 52 -1.40 -5.96 4.61
C GLU A 52 -2.48 -5.14 5.30
N GLY A 53 -2.13 -3.92 5.71
CA GLY A 53 -3.04 -2.94 6.28
C GLY A 53 -2.87 -1.59 5.58
N CYS A 54 -3.78 -0.65 5.86
CA CYS A 54 -3.78 0.65 5.22
C CYS A 54 -4.25 1.72 6.20
N LEU A 55 -3.65 2.91 6.13
CA LEU A 55 -4.09 4.06 6.93
C LEU A 55 -5.52 4.53 6.56
N SER A 56 -5.98 4.25 5.34
CA SER A 56 -7.35 4.51 4.89
C SER A 56 -8.38 3.50 5.44
N LEU A 57 -7.93 2.38 6.02
CA LEU A 57 -8.80 1.38 6.68
C LEU A 57 -8.19 0.91 8.02
N PRO A 58 -8.20 1.76 9.06
CA PRO A 58 -7.52 1.45 10.32
C PRO A 58 -8.03 0.18 11.01
N GLY A 59 -7.10 -0.55 11.64
CA GLY A 59 -7.40 -1.74 12.44
C GLY A 59 -7.77 -2.99 11.63
N HIS A 60 -7.65 -2.94 10.31
CA HIS A 60 -7.95 -4.05 9.41
C HIS A 60 -6.67 -4.51 8.71
N HIS A 61 -6.41 -5.82 8.81
CA HIS A 61 -5.30 -6.48 8.14
C HIS A 61 -5.83 -7.74 7.48
N TYR A 62 -5.41 -7.98 6.23
CA TYR A 62 -5.78 -9.17 5.49
C TYR A 62 -4.58 -9.70 4.70
N PRO A 63 -4.50 -11.02 4.47
CA PRO A 63 -3.45 -11.59 3.65
C PRO A 63 -3.67 -11.22 2.18
N LEU A 64 -2.66 -10.62 1.56
CA LEU A 64 -2.66 -10.24 0.15
C LEU A 64 -1.36 -10.68 -0.54
N ALA A 65 -1.50 -11.30 -1.71
CA ALA A 65 -0.36 -11.65 -2.55
C ALA A 65 0.13 -10.44 -3.33
N ARG A 66 1.46 -10.27 -3.39
CA ARG A 66 2.16 -9.23 -4.16
C ARG A 66 3.29 -9.90 -4.95
N ALA A 67 3.76 -9.24 -6.01
CA ALA A 67 4.98 -9.66 -6.70
C ALA A 67 6.17 -9.63 -5.74
N ALA A 68 7.12 -10.54 -5.93
CA ALA A 68 8.26 -10.69 -5.03
C ALA A 68 9.26 -9.53 -5.14
N ALA A 69 9.46 -9.00 -6.35
CA ALA A 69 10.37 -7.88 -6.62
C ALA A 69 9.82 -6.95 -7.73
N VAL A 70 10.03 -5.65 -7.55
CA VAL A 70 9.65 -4.58 -8.50
C VAL A 70 10.76 -3.52 -8.55
N GLU A 71 11.01 -2.92 -9.72
CA GLU A 71 12.05 -1.92 -10.01
C GLU A 71 13.50 -2.42 -9.83
N GLU A 72 13.83 -2.85 -8.62
CA GLU A 72 15.11 -3.39 -8.20
C GLU A 72 14.91 -4.70 -7.41
N ASP A 73 15.99 -5.45 -7.15
CA ASP A 73 15.97 -6.65 -6.31
C ASP A 73 15.98 -6.27 -4.82
N ASP A 74 15.02 -5.44 -4.45
CA ASP A 74 14.81 -4.94 -3.10
C ASP A 74 14.21 -6.02 -2.19
N PRO A 75 14.36 -5.91 -0.87
CA PRO A 75 13.66 -6.79 0.06
C PRO A 75 12.16 -6.83 -0.20
N ALA A 76 11.57 -8.02 -0.20
CA ALA A 76 10.15 -8.24 -0.53
C ALA A 76 9.16 -7.34 0.26
N TYR A 77 9.53 -6.92 1.47
CA TYR A 77 8.73 -5.99 2.27
C TYR A 77 8.69 -4.57 1.67
N PHE A 78 9.83 -4.08 1.15
CA PHE A 78 9.89 -2.79 0.45
C PHE A 78 9.21 -2.86 -0.91
N ALA A 79 9.41 -3.93 -1.68
CA ALA A 79 8.68 -4.18 -2.93
C ALA A 79 7.15 -4.17 -2.72
N ARG A 80 6.66 -4.70 -1.59
CA ARG A 80 5.24 -4.61 -1.20
C ARG A 80 4.80 -3.17 -0.91
N CYS A 81 5.61 -2.40 -0.19
CA CYS A 81 5.32 -0.99 0.09
C CYS A 81 5.18 -0.20 -1.21
N LEU A 82 6.12 -0.35 -2.15
CA LEU A 82 6.06 0.31 -3.46
C LEU A 82 4.77 -0.05 -4.21
N GLN A 83 4.41 -1.34 -4.27
CA GLN A 83 3.16 -1.78 -4.90
C GLN A 83 1.92 -1.20 -4.22
N HIS A 84 1.87 -1.20 -2.89
CA HIS A 84 0.74 -0.67 -2.11
C HIS A 84 0.54 0.83 -2.35
N GLU A 85 1.62 1.61 -2.23
CA GLU A 85 1.52 3.07 -2.38
C GLU A 85 1.25 3.45 -3.83
N THR A 86 1.74 2.67 -4.80
CA THR A 86 1.42 2.88 -6.22
C THR A 86 -0.06 2.60 -6.52
N ASP A 87 -0.65 1.55 -5.95
CA ASP A 87 -2.10 1.30 -6.08
C ASP A 87 -2.92 2.51 -5.62
N HIS A 88 -2.51 3.16 -4.52
CA HIS A 88 -3.17 4.36 -4.02
C HIS A 88 -3.13 5.52 -5.01
N LEU A 89 -2.07 5.64 -5.82
CA LEU A 89 -1.98 6.66 -6.88
C LEU A 89 -2.94 6.40 -8.03
N ASP A 90 -3.41 5.16 -8.16
CA ASP A 90 -4.40 4.72 -9.15
C ASP A 90 -5.82 4.59 -8.55
N GLY A 91 -6.04 5.09 -7.33
CA GLY A 91 -7.33 5.01 -6.63
C GLY A 91 -7.70 3.61 -6.15
N THR A 92 -6.75 2.66 -6.19
CA THR A 92 -6.93 1.30 -5.71
C THR A 92 -6.46 1.20 -4.27
N ILE A 93 -7.25 0.54 -3.42
CA ILE A 93 -6.84 0.21 -2.05
C ILE A 93 -6.70 -1.32 -1.94
N TYR A 94 -5.83 -1.80 -1.04
CA TYR A 94 -5.52 -3.23 -0.95
C TYR A 94 -6.75 -4.15 -0.80
N VAL A 95 -7.83 -3.68 -0.16
CA VAL A 95 -9.07 -4.46 -0.03
C VAL A 95 -9.80 -4.70 -1.35
N ASP A 96 -9.57 -3.87 -2.36
CA ASP A 96 -10.12 -4.07 -3.70
C ASP A 96 -9.48 -5.26 -4.43
N LEU A 97 -8.25 -5.61 -4.06
CA LEU A 97 -7.52 -6.76 -4.58
C LEU A 97 -7.85 -8.07 -3.84
N LEU A 98 -8.55 -7.99 -2.70
CA LEU A 98 -8.94 -9.18 -1.94
C LEU A 98 -10.03 -10.00 -2.64
N PRO A 99 -10.08 -11.32 -2.39
CA PRO A 99 -11.20 -12.15 -2.82
C PRO A 99 -12.54 -11.56 -2.37
N ARG A 100 -13.57 -11.67 -3.24
CA ARG A 100 -14.90 -11.03 -3.05
C ARG A 100 -15.47 -11.15 -1.63
N ARG A 101 -15.33 -12.31 -0.99
CA ARG A 101 -15.82 -12.56 0.37
C ARG A 101 -15.07 -11.74 1.43
N LEU A 102 -13.74 -11.65 1.32
CA LEU A 102 -12.89 -10.89 2.24
C LEU A 102 -13.07 -9.39 2.03
N ARG A 103 -13.10 -8.93 0.77
CA ARG A 103 -13.42 -7.54 0.43
C ARG A 103 -14.77 -7.11 1.03
N ALA A 104 -15.81 -7.92 0.84
CA ALA A 104 -17.12 -7.62 1.40
C ALA A 104 -17.13 -7.61 2.93
N LYS A 105 -16.30 -8.44 3.58
CA LYS A 105 -16.13 -8.40 5.04
C LYS A 105 -15.47 -7.09 5.46
N ALA A 106 -14.33 -6.75 4.87
CA ALA A 106 -13.55 -5.55 5.17
C ALA A 106 -14.39 -4.26 5.05
N LEU A 107 -15.12 -4.12 3.95
CA LEU A 107 -15.95 -2.93 3.68
C LEU A 107 -17.19 -2.83 4.58
N ARG A 108 -17.62 -3.91 5.23
CA ARG A 108 -18.72 -3.85 6.22
C ARG A 108 -18.24 -3.50 7.61
N THR A 109 -17.00 -3.85 7.96
CA THR A 109 -16.49 -3.76 9.34
C THR A 109 -15.56 -2.58 9.59
N GLY A 110 -14.98 -1.98 8.54
CA GLY A 110 -14.06 -0.86 8.66
C GLY A 110 -14.63 0.44 8.09
N PRO A 111 -14.49 1.59 8.79
CA PRO A 111 -14.76 2.88 8.19
C PRO A 111 -13.69 3.15 7.14
N LEU A 112 -14.06 3.11 5.87
CA LEU A 112 -13.16 3.51 4.80
C LEU A 112 -13.05 5.04 4.83
N LEU A 113 -11.90 5.53 5.24
CA LEU A 113 -11.72 6.94 5.56
C LEU A 113 -11.64 7.81 4.32
N ASP A 114 -10.99 7.32 3.25
CA ASP A 114 -10.91 8.00 1.96
C ASP A 114 -10.68 6.97 0.84
N ARG A 115 -11.53 7.03 -0.20
CA ARG A 115 -11.23 6.51 -1.53
C ARG A 115 -10.80 7.72 -2.33
N ALA A 116 -9.51 7.84 -2.61
CA ALA A 116 -9.10 8.78 -3.63
C ALA A 116 -9.65 8.36 -4.99
#